data_AF-C6E8X8-F1
#
_entry.id   AF-C6E8X8-F1
#
_cell.length_a   1.000
_cell.length_b   1.000
_cell.length_c   1.000
_cell.angle_alpha   90.00
_cell.angle_beta   90.00
_cell.angle_gamma   90.00
#
_symmetry.space_group_name_H-M   'P 1'
#
loop_
_entity.id
_entity.type
_entity.pdbx_description
1 polymer ?
#
loop_
_entity_poly.entity_id
_entity_poly.type
_entity_poly.pdbx_seq_one_letter_code
_entity_poly.pdbx_strand_id
1 'polypeptide(L)'
;MLNQLNNIGDEVYQTWSYEQRHEEIGKLVEGFKNGLPVQILCHLSTSIAGSTAEAAEHLCTFLSRRERKAIVNREAGANKMLRELLEATLLPAKN
;
A
#
# COMPACT_ATOMS: atom_id res chain seq x y z
N MET A 1 11.52 3.32 13.49
CA MET A 1 12.58 3.14 12.47
C MET A 1 12.05 2.96 11.04
N LEU A 2 10.79 3.29 10.72
CA LEU A 2 10.28 3.26 9.32
C LEU A 2 10.41 4.60 8.58
N ASN A 3 10.60 5.73 9.28
CA ASN A 3 10.69 7.07 8.68
C ASN A 3 11.94 7.33 7.82
N GLN A 4 12.93 6.44 7.80
CA GLN A 4 14.20 6.65 7.08
C GLN A 4 14.28 5.95 5.72
N LEU A 5 13.26 5.17 5.32
CA LEU A 5 13.22 4.56 3.99
C LEU A 5 12.70 5.50 2.89
N ASN A 6 12.16 6.67 3.25
CA ASN A 6 11.42 7.56 2.36
C ASN A 6 12.25 8.28 1.27
N ASN A 7 13.59 8.17 1.23
CA ASN A 7 14.36 9.16 0.47
C ASN A 7 15.26 8.62 -0.65
N ILE A 8 15.43 7.30 -0.81
CA ILE A 8 16.32 6.77 -1.87
C ILE A 8 15.54 6.03 -2.97
N GLY A 9 14.46 5.31 -2.63
CA GLY A 9 13.66 4.59 -3.61
C GLY A 9 12.72 5.50 -4.42
N ASP A 10 12.18 6.54 -3.78
CA ASP A 10 11.14 7.40 -4.34
C ASP A 10 11.56 8.06 -5.65
N GLU A 11 12.78 8.62 -5.73
CA GLU A 11 13.30 9.24 -6.95
C GLU A 11 13.43 8.25 -8.11
N VAL A 12 13.79 6.99 -7.82
CA VAL A 12 13.88 5.94 -8.85
C VAL A 12 12.49 5.60 -9.35
N TYR A 13 11.51 5.42 -8.47
CA TYR A 13 10.14 5.10 -8.86
C TYR A 13 9.46 6.23 -9.65
N GLN A 14 9.85 7.49 -9.42
CA GLN A 14 9.36 8.60 -10.25
C GLN A 14 9.72 8.44 -11.74
N THR A 15 10.81 7.75 -12.06
CA THR A 15 11.21 7.48 -13.46
C THR A 15 10.46 6.29 -14.08
N TRP A 16 9.77 5.50 -13.28
CA TRP A 16 9.07 4.30 -13.74
C TRP A 16 7.71 4.64 -14.36
N SER A 17 7.30 3.84 -15.35
CA SER A 17 5.95 3.89 -15.91
C SER A 17 4.92 3.37 -14.90
N TYR A 18 3.64 3.65 -15.18
CA TYR A 18 2.53 3.13 -14.38
C TYR A 18 2.55 1.59 -14.31
N GLU A 19 2.83 0.92 -15.42
CA GLU A 19 2.89 -0.54 -15.51
C GLU A 19 4.02 -1.11 -14.65
N GLN A 20 5.20 -0.49 -14.67
CA GLN A 20 6.34 -0.92 -13.84
C GLN A 20 6.02 -0.78 -12.35
N ARG A 21 5.41 0.34 -11.94
CA ARG A 21 4.95 0.55 -10.56
C ARG A 21 3.89 -0.47 -10.18
N HIS A 22 2.94 -0.73 -11.06
CA HIS A 22 1.86 -1.69 -10.87
C HIS A 22 2.39 -3.12 -10.68
N GLU A 23 3.32 -3.56 -11.53
CA GLU A 23 3.95 -4.89 -11.43
C GLU A 23 4.71 -5.06 -10.10
N GLU A 24 5.46 -4.05 -9.68
CA GLU A 24 6.22 -4.10 -8.43
C GLU A 24 5.30 -4.11 -7.19
N ILE A 25 4.23 -3.31 -7.21
CA ILE A 25 3.18 -3.38 -6.18
C ILE A 25 2.51 -4.76 -6.19
N GLY A 26 2.34 -5.39 -7.35
CA GLY A 26 1.88 -6.77 -7.46
C GLY A 26 2.75 -7.75 -6.65
N LYS A 27 4.07 -7.65 -6.78
CA LYS A 27 5.03 -8.46 -5.99
C LYS A 27 4.93 -8.18 -4.49
N LEU A 28 4.72 -6.93 -4.10
CA LEU A 28 4.48 -6.58 -2.69
C LEU A 28 3.20 -7.21 -2.15
N VAL A 29 2.12 -7.27 -2.96
CA VAL A 29 0.89 -7.97 -2.59
C VAL A 29 1.13 -9.46 -2.41
N GLU A 30 1.93 -10.10 -3.28
CA GLU A 30 2.34 -11.49 -3.09
C GLU A 30 3.15 -11.69 -1.81
N GLY A 31 4.10 -10.80 -1.52
CA GLY A 31 4.84 -10.77 -0.27
C GLY A 31 3.91 -10.68 0.95
N PHE A 32 2.90 -9.80 0.91
CA PHE A 32 1.87 -9.69 1.94
C PHE A 32 1.07 -10.98 2.14
N LYS A 33 0.64 -11.61 1.04
CA LYS A 33 -0.04 -12.92 1.09
C LYS A 33 0.85 -14.00 1.73
N ASN A 34 2.16 -13.84 1.63
CA ASN A 34 3.17 -14.72 2.22
C ASN A 34 3.69 -14.27 3.60
N GLY A 35 3.03 -13.31 4.25
CA GLY A 35 3.31 -12.90 5.64
C GLY A 35 4.10 -11.60 5.80
N LEU A 36 4.34 -10.83 4.74
CA LEU A 36 4.86 -9.47 4.87
C LEU A 36 3.86 -8.62 5.70
N PRO A 37 4.32 -7.83 6.68
CA PRO A 37 3.46 -6.93 7.45
C PRO A 37 2.68 -5.93 6.59
N VAL A 38 1.42 -5.70 6.93
CA VAL A 38 0.53 -4.79 6.16
C VAL A 38 1.05 -3.35 6.11
N GLN A 39 1.74 -2.87 7.16
CA GLN A 39 2.30 -1.50 7.14
C GLN A 39 3.37 -1.38 6.06
N ILE A 40 4.16 -2.43 5.83
CA ILE A 40 5.20 -2.44 4.81
C ILE A 40 4.55 -2.44 3.42
N LEU A 41 3.49 -3.25 3.20
CA LEU A 41 2.70 -3.20 1.97
C LEU A 41 2.23 -1.77 1.68
N CYS A 42 1.56 -1.13 2.65
CA CYS A 42 1.00 0.21 2.47
C CYS A 42 2.07 1.27 2.22
N HIS A 43 3.12 1.33 3.05
CA HIS A 43 4.16 2.35 2.91
C HIS A 43 4.97 2.20 1.62
N LEU A 44 5.39 0.98 1.27
CA LEU A 44 6.15 0.77 0.04
C LEU A 44 5.28 0.97 -1.20
N SER A 45 4.00 0.59 -1.17
CA SER A 45 3.10 0.88 -2.29
C SER A 45 2.94 2.40 -2.49
N THR A 46 2.84 3.19 -1.41
CA THR A 46 2.80 4.66 -1.49
C THR A 46 4.09 5.23 -2.08
N SER A 47 5.26 4.76 -1.64
CA SER A 47 6.57 5.16 -2.17
C SER A 47 6.72 4.83 -3.66
N ILE A 48 6.33 3.62 -4.07
CA ILE A 48 6.40 3.17 -5.47
C ILE A 48 5.40 3.93 -6.36
N ALA A 49 4.17 4.09 -5.90
CA ALA A 49 3.13 4.76 -6.69
C ALA A 49 3.41 6.26 -6.82
N GLY A 50 4.00 6.87 -5.79
CA GLY A 50 4.28 8.31 -5.70
C GLY A 50 3.27 9.05 -4.81
N SER A 51 2.12 8.45 -4.54
CA SER A 51 1.11 8.99 -3.62
C SER A 51 0.24 7.90 -3.01
N THR A 52 -0.41 8.23 -1.88
CA THR A 52 -1.37 7.33 -1.23
C THR A 52 -2.57 7.01 -2.13
N ALA A 53 -3.02 7.98 -2.93
CA ALA A 53 -4.17 7.81 -3.82
C ALA A 53 -3.85 6.84 -4.97
N GLU A 54 -2.70 6.99 -5.62
CA GLU A 54 -2.25 6.09 -6.70
C GLU A 54 -1.93 4.69 -6.15
N ALA A 55 -1.33 4.59 -4.97
CA ALA A 55 -1.14 3.31 -4.31
C ALA A 55 -2.46 2.58 -4.07
N ALA A 56 -3.48 3.31 -3.62
CA ALA A 56 -4.81 2.76 -3.40
C ALA A 56 -5.45 2.27 -4.71
N GLU A 57 -5.26 3.00 -5.81
CA GLU A 57 -5.71 2.58 -7.15
C GLU A 57 -5.09 1.22 -7.54
N HIS A 58 -3.76 1.11 -7.47
CA HIS A 58 -3.07 -0.15 -7.78
C HIS A 58 -3.52 -1.29 -6.84
N LEU A 59 -3.55 -1.08 -5.53
CA LEU A 59 -3.96 -2.11 -4.56
C LEU A 59 -5.40 -2.57 -4.77
N CYS A 60 -6.28 -1.69 -5.27
CA CYS A 60 -7.67 -2.03 -5.56
C CYS A 60 -7.83 -3.05 -6.69
N THR A 61 -6.84 -3.18 -7.57
CA THR A 61 -6.84 -4.16 -8.66
C THR A 61 -6.45 -5.57 -8.20
N PHE A 62 -5.57 -5.67 -7.18
CA PHE A 62 -5.03 -6.95 -6.71
C PHE A 62 -5.82 -7.56 -5.55
N LEU A 63 -6.48 -6.72 -4.76
CA LEU A 63 -7.25 -7.12 -3.58
C LEU A 63 -8.68 -6.67 -3.76
N SER A 64 -9.66 -7.56 -3.61
CA SER A 64 -11.07 -7.17 -3.65
C SER A 64 -11.42 -6.24 -2.47
N ARG A 65 -12.49 -5.44 -2.62
CA ARG A 65 -12.98 -4.58 -1.52
C ARG A 65 -13.24 -5.36 -0.23
N ARG A 66 -13.74 -6.61 -0.35
CA ARG A 66 -14.00 -7.49 0.79
C ARG A 66 -12.71 -7.85 1.52
N GLU A 67 -11.67 -8.25 0.78
CA GLU A 67 -10.36 -8.57 1.35
C GLU A 67 -9.74 -7.34 2.01
N ARG A 68 -9.75 -6.20 1.32
CA ARG A 68 -9.23 -4.93 1.86
C ARG A 68 -9.89 -4.57 3.19
N LYS A 69 -11.22 -4.64 3.28
CA LYS A 69 -11.96 -4.40 4.54
C LYS A 69 -11.58 -5.39 5.63
N ALA A 70 -11.42 -6.67 5.29
CA ALA A 70 -11.01 -7.70 6.24
C ALA A 70 -9.59 -7.42 6.78
N ILE A 71 -8.66 -6.99 5.92
CA ILE A 71 -7.30 -6.60 6.30
C ILE A 71 -7.33 -5.44 7.30
N VAL A 72 -8.05 -4.35 7.00
CA VAL A 72 -8.15 -3.20 7.93
C VAL A 72 -8.65 -3.65 9.30
N ASN A 73 -9.72 -4.44 9.34
CA ASN A 73 -10.32 -4.89 10.59
C ASN A 73 -9.40 -5.81 11.40
N ARG A 74 -8.65 -6.69 10.72
CA ARG A 74 -7.75 -7.65 11.35
C ARG A 74 -6.50 -6.98 11.91
N GLU A 75 -5.90 -6.08 11.14
CA GLU A 75 -4.57 -5.54 11.42
C GLU A 75 -4.59 -4.27 12.27
N ALA A 76 -5.60 -3.41 12.12
CA ALA A 76 -5.62 -2.12 12.81
C ALA A 76 -5.80 -2.26 14.34
N GLY A 77 -6.56 -3.27 14.79
CA GLY A 77 -6.94 -3.42 16.19
C GLY A 77 -7.53 -2.12 16.76
N ALA A 78 -7.03 -1.72 17.94
CA ALA A 78 -7.35 -0.45 18.60
C ALA A 78 -6.40 0.72 18.24
N ASN A 79 -5.42 0.48 17.35
CA ASN A 79 -4.46 1.52 16.96
C ASN A 79 -5.08 2.44 15.90
N LYS A 80 -5.49 3.64 16.34
CA LYS A 80 -6.13 4.64 15.49
C LYS A 80 -5.25 5.08 14.32
N MET A 81 -3.98 5.37 14.56
CA MET A 81 -3.05 5.80 13.50
C MET A 81 -2.84 4.72 12.44
N LEU A 82 -2.71 3.46 12.88
CA LEU A 82 -2.62 2.34 11.95
C LEU A 82 -3.91 2.20 11.15
N ARG A 83 -5.08 2.34 11.79
CA ARG A 83 -6.35 2.30 11.08
C ARG A 83 -6.43 3.36 9.99
N GLU A 84 -6.06 4.61 10.30
CA GLU A 84 -6.08 5.73 9.35
C GLU A 84 -5.18 5.45 8.13
N LEU A 85 -3.97 4.93 8.34
CA LEU A 85 -3.07 4.51 7.27
C LEU A 85 -3.70 3.42 6.37
N LEU A 86 -4.26 2.38 7.00
CA LEU A 86 -4.83 1.25 6.28
C LEU A 86 -6.11 1.65 5.53
N GLU A 87 -6.96 2.50 6.10
CA GLU A 87 -8.15 3.00 5.43
C GLU A 87 -7.78 3.88 4.23
N ALA A 88 -6.80 4.78 4.37
CA ALA A 88 -6.37 5.65 3.29
C ALA A 88 -5.82 4.88 2.07
N THR A 89 -5.15 3.75 2.29
CA THR A 89 -4.51 2.96 1.23
C THR A 89 -5.37 1.80 0.73
N LEU A 90 -6.19 1.17 1.58
CA LEU A 90 -6.96 -0.04 1.23
C LEU A 90 -8.45 0.23 1.06
N LEU A 91 -8.99 1.30 1.65
CA LEU A 91 -10.40 1.68 1.56
C LEU A 91 -10.55 3.15 1.12
N PRO A 92 -9.98 3.55 -0.03
CA PRO A 92 -10.09 4.93 -0.50
C PRO A 92 -11.57 5.32 -0.63
N ALA A 93 -11.89 6.56 -0.26
CA ALA A 93 -13.21 7.10 -0.50
C ALA A 93 -13.55 6.99 -2.00
N LYS A 94 -14.78 6.57 -2.32
CA LYS A 94 -15.24 6.65 -3.71
C LYS A 94 -15.31 8.13 -4.08
N ASN A 95 -14.55 8.54 -5.09
CA ASN A 95 -14.79 9.80 -5.80
C ASN A 95 -16.20 9.79 -6.43
#